data_AF-A0A6A3VVI2-F1
#
_entry.id   AF-A0A6A3VVI2-F1
#
_cell.length_a   1.000
_cell.length_b   1.000
_cell.length_c   1.000
_cell.angle_alpha   90.00
_cell.angle_beta   90.00
_cell.angle_gamma   90.00
#
_symmetry.space_group_name_H-M   'P 1'
#
loop_
_entity.id
_entity.type
_entity.pdbx_description
1 polymer ?
#
loop_
_entity_poly.entity_id
_entity_poly.type
_entity_poly.pdbx_seq_one_letter_code
_entity_poly.pdbx_strand_id
1 'polypeptide(L)'
;MEDVADSMQRILFLSSPSIHRLLNEAWLKSHETPVNVFNILRLGEPKAERNSMLLQWLKYTEMYRSTMGGDAFSTSKTYQFVLDAFPEKLPSQFAELFQLVKRTPDLKNLGGKMQNYLFKSLVDEKFTPETFRGQLGVPGVTPVFELRKDDSVYKALEDFTVFYTVERKL
;
A
#
# COMPACT_ATOMS: atom_id res chain seq x y z
N MET A 1 -25.32 -10.85 -4.78
CA MET A 1 -25.81 -11.81 -3.77
C MET A 1 -24.63 -12.06 -2.86
N GLU A 2 -24.75 -11.72 -1.57
CA GLU A 2 -23.65 -11.93 -0.62
C GLU A 2 -23.39 -13.43 -0.49
N ASP A 3 -22.18 -13.89 -0.80
CA ASP A 3 -21.80 -15.28 -0.56
C ASP A 3 -21.55 -15.47 0.93
N VAL A 4 -22.34 -16.35 1.55
CA VAL A 4 -22.22 -16.70 2.97
C VAL A 4 -20.80 -17.19 3.27
N ALA A 5 -20.16 -17.89 2.34
CA ALA A 5 -18.80 -18.37 2.50
C ALA A 5 -17.79 -17.22 2.61
N ASP A 6 -17.90 -16.19 1.77
CA ASP A 6 -17.02 -15.01 1.82
C ASP A 6 -17.18 -14.23 3.13
N SER A 7 -18.42 -14.09 3.60
CA SER A 7 -18.70 -13.45 4.89
C SER A 7 -18.08 -14.22 6.06
N MET A 8 -18.18 -15.55 6.04
CA MET A 8 -17.54 -16.41 7.04
C MET A 8 -16.02 -16.29 6.99
N GLN A 9 -15.42 -16.35 5.79
CA GLN A 9 -13.97 -16.20 5.61
C GLN A 9 -13.48 -14.85 6.14
N ARG A 10 -14.18 -13.75 5.84
CA ARG A 10 -13.84 -12.43 6.35
C ARG A 10 -13.92 -12.35 7.88
N ILE A 11 -15.00 -12.85 8.48
CA ILE A 11 -15.18 -12.86 9.94
C ILE A 11 -14.07 -13.67 10.62
N LEU A 12 -13.76 -14.85 10.08
CA LEU A 12 -12.67 -15.69 10.56
C LEU A 12 -11.33 -14.96 10.44
N PHE A 13 -11.06 -14.33 9.30
CA PHE A 13 -9.83 -13.57 9.07
C PHE A 13 -9.68 -12.44 10.09
N LEU A 14 -10.75 -11.71 10.40
CA LEU A 14 -10.76 -10.65 11.41
C LEU A 14 -10.54 -11.14 12.86
N SER A 15 -10.75 -12.43 13.13
CA SER A 15 -10.78 -12.95 14.50
C SER A 15 -9.40 -13.03 15.17
N SER A 16 -8.35 -13.41 14.43
CA SER A 16 -7.01 -13.57 15.01
C SER A 16 -5.86 -13.68 13.98
N PRO A 17 -4.62 -13.29 14.35
CA PRO A 17 -3.44 -13.47 13.51
C PRO A 17 -3.16 -14.93 13.11
N SER A 18 -3.49 -15.90 13.98
CA SER A 18 -3.34 -17.33 13.68
C SER A 18 -4.21 -17.77 12.51
N ILE A 19 -5.39 -17.16 12.34
CA ILE A 19 -6.30 -17.48 11.24
C ILE A 19 -5.83 -16.86 9.93
N HIS A 20 -5.10 -15.74 9.95
CA HIS A 20 -4.55 -15.15 8.73
C HIS A 20 -3.69 -16.15 7.96
N ARG A 21 -2.80 -16.87 8.66
CA ARG A 21 -1.93 -17.87 8.03
C ARG A 21 -2.75 -19.01 7.41
N LEU A 22 -3.71 -19.54 8.15
CA LEU A 22 -4.54 -20.66 7.70
C LEU A 22 -5.38 -20.30 6.46
N LEU A 23 -6.00 -19.11 6.47
CA LEU A 23 -6.78 -18.64 5.32
C LEU A 23 -5.88 -18.28 4.13
N ASN A 24 -4.71 -17.66 4.35
CA ASN A 24 -3.76 -17.41 3.27
C ASN A 24 -3.29 -18.71 2.61
N GLU A 25 -3.01 -19.76 3.39
CA GLU A 25 -2.65 -21.08 2.84
C GLU A 25 -3.81 -21.72 2.09
N ALA A 26 -5.04 -21.61 2.59
CA ALA A 26 -6.23 -22.14 1.94
C ALA A 26 -6.52 -21.43 0.61
N TRP A 27 -6.52 -20.09 0.60
CA TRP A 27 -6.64 -19.27 -0.60
C TRP A 27 -5.58 -19.61 -1.63
N LEU A 28 -4.33 -19.74 -1.20
CA LEU A 28 -3.22 -20.08 -2.09
C LEU A 28 -3.39 -21.47 -2.72
N LYS A 29 -3.80 -22.47 -1.94
CA LYS A 29 -4.08 -23.83 -2.44
C LYS A 29 -5.24 -23.87 -3.43
N SER A 30 -6.23 -23.01 -3.25
CA SER A 30 -7.37 -22.86 -4.17
C SER A 30 -7.08 -21.92 -5.33
N HIS A 31 -5.86 -21.40 -5.45
CA HIS A 31 -5.45 -20.43 -6.46
C HIS A 31 -6.29 -19.14 -6.44
N GLU A 32 -6.76 -18.75 -5.25
CA GLU A 32 -7.60 -17.58 -5.10
C GLU A 32 -6.81 -16.32 -5.47
N THR A 33 -7.32 -15.55 -6.43
CA THR A 33 -6.52 -14.41 -6.93
C THR A 33 -6.47 -13.29 -5.89
N PRO A 34 -5.43 -12.43 -5.89
CA PRO A 34 -5.42 -11.25 -5.03
C PRO A 34 -6.67 -10.38 -5.20
N VAL A 35 -7.23 -10.28 -6.41
CA VAL A 35 -8.48 -9.54 -6.64
C VAL A 35 -9.65 -10.15 -5.86
N ASN A 36 -9.78 -11.47 -5.88
CA ASN A 36 -10.86 -12.15 -5.17
C ASN A 36 -10.68 -12.06 -3.66
N VAL A 37 -9.47 -12.26 -3.14
CA VAL A 37 -9.20 -12.06 -1.70
C VAL A 37 -9.48 -10.62 -1.27
N PHE A 38 -9.18 -9.62 -2.11
CA PHE A 38 -9.54 -8.22 -1.83
C PHE A 38 -11.04 -8.04 -1.63
N ASN A 39 -11.84 -8.69 -2.49
CA ASN A 39 -13.30 -8.65 -2.45
C ASN A 39 -13.86 -9.41 -1.24
N ILE A 40 -13.34 -10.60 -0.93
CA ILE A 40 -13.69 -11.38 0.27
C ILE A 40 -13.49 -10.51 1.53
N LEU A 41 -12.36 -9.82 1.61
CA LEU A 41 -12.02 -8.94 2.74
C LEU A 41 -12.80 -7.61 2.75
N ARG A 42 -13.52 -7.29 1.66
CA ARG A 42 -14.31 -6.07 1.47
C ARG A 42 -13.48 -4.78 1.63
N LEU A 43 -12.25 -4.81 1.12
CA LEU A 43 -11.29 -3.72 1.33
C LEU A 43 -11.64 -2.41 0.61
N GLY A 44 -12.44 -2.49 -0.46
CA GLY A 44 -12.96 -1.30 -1.16
C GLY A 44 -14.15 -0.63 -0.48
N GLU A 45 -14.70 -1.21 0.60
CA GLU A 45 -15.88 -0.66 1.25
C GLU A 45 -15.52 0.50 2.21
N PRO A 46 -16.37 1.55 2.31
CA PRO A 46 -16.06 2.75 3.09
C PRO A 46 -15.70 2.51 4.56
N LYS A 47 -16.25 1.45 5.18
CA LYS A 47 -16.18 1.14 6.62
C LYS A 47 -15.14 0.06 6.98
N ALA A 48 -14.33 -0.42 6.04
CA ALA A 48 -13.32 -1.42 6.35
C ALA A 48 -12.22 -0.85 7.28
N GLU A 49 -11.68 -1.66 8.20
CA GLU A 49 -10.42 -1.35 8.90
C GLU A 49 -9.26 -1.40 7.89
N ARG A 50 -9.07 -0.31 7.15
CA ARG A 50 -8.38 -0.37 5.85
C ARG A 50 -6.91 -0.73 5.99
N ASN A 51 -6.18 -0.18 6.97
CA ASN A 51 -4.73 -0.28 6.95
C ASN A 51 -4.21 -1.67 7.39
N SER A 52 -4.71 -2.24 8.48
CA SER A 52 -4.29 -3.56 8.96
C SER A 52 -4.67 -4.66 7.97
N MET A 53 -5.90 -4.61 7.45
CA MET A 53 -6.41 -5.61 6.51
C MET A 53 -5.77 -5.49 5.12
N LEU A 54 -5.53 -4.27 4.64
CA LEU A 54 -4.80 -4.05 3.39
C LEU A 54 -3.36 -4.56 3.49
N LEU A 55 -2.68 -4.38 4.63
CA LEU A 55 -1.35 -4.96 4.83
C LEU A 55 -1.39 -6.50 4.77
N GLN A 56 -2.42 -7.13 5.33
CA GLN A 56 -2.57 -8.59 5.21
C GLN A 56 -2.84 -9.02 3.77
N TRP A 57 -3.67 -8.28 3.03
CA TRP A 57 -3.90 -8.52 1.61
C TRP A 57 -2.62 -8.37 0.78
N LEU A 58 -1.77 -7.38 1.09
CA LEU A 58 -0.46 -7.21 0.45
C LEU A 58 0.48 -8.38 0.75
N LYS A 59 0.46 -8.93 1.98
CA LYS A 59 1.21 -10.15 2.32
C LYS A 59 0.71 -11.35 1.52
N TYR A 60 -0.60 -11.52 1.43
CA TYR A 60 -1.18 -12.57 0.59
C TYR A 60 -0.76 -12.41 -0.88
N THR A 61 -0.77 -11.19 -1.40
CA THR A 61 -0.36 -10.88 -2.77
C THR A 61 1.10 -11.28 -3.04
N GLU A 62 2.00 -11.04 -2.07
CA GLU A 62 3.40 -11.49 -2.17
C GLU A 62 3.54 -13.02 -2.14
N MET A 63 2.79 -13.70 -1.26
CA MET A 63 2.73 -15.17 -1.24
C MET A 63 2.22 -15.73 -2.58
N TYR A 64 1.15 -15.15 -3.11
CA TYR A 64 0.53 -15.55 -4.36
C TYR A 64 1.51 -15.43 -5.53
N ARG A 65 2.14 -14.27 -5.72
CA ARG A 65 3.10 -14.08 -6.83
C ARG A 65 4.35 -14.93 -6.68
N SER A 66 4.79 -15.22 -5.45
CA SER A 66 5.94 -16.10 -5.21
C SER A 66 5.65 -17.54 -5.62
N THR A 67 4.38 -17.96 -5.51
CA THR A 67 3.94 -19.33 -5.79
C THR A 67 3.51 -19.52 -7.24
N MET A 68 2.76 -18.56 -7.80
CA MET A 68 2.20 -18.63 -9.14
C MET A 68 3.14 -18.08 -10.23
N GLY A 69 4.29 -17.55 -9.84
CA GLY A 69 5.23 -16.84 -10.71
C GLY A 69 5.09 -15.32 -10.60
N GLY A 70 6.22 -14.61 -10.65
CA GLY A 70 6.31 -13.19 -10.32
C GLY A 70 5.39 -12.27 -11.16
N ASP A 71 5.02 -12.70 -12.36
CA ASP A 71 4.16 -11.95 -13.28
C ASP A 71 2.66 -12.19 -13.06
N ALA A 72 2.25 -13.21 -12.28
CA ALA A 72 0.84 -13.53 -12.05
C ALA A 72 0.07 -12.36 -11.38
N PHE A 73 0.76 -11.63 -10.49
CA PHE A 73 0.28 -10.38 -9.90
C PHE A 73 1.47 -9.48 -9.54
N SER A 74 2.08 -8.90 -10.58
CA SER A 74 3.31 -8.10 -10.47
C SER A 74 3.18 -6.92 -9.51
N THR A 75 4.33 -6.34 -9.12
CA THR A 75 4.37 -5.13 -8.29
C THR A 75 3.65 -3.95 -8.95
N SER A 76 3.80 -3.76 -10.28
CA SER A 76 3.10 -2.70 -11.01
C SER A 76 1.58 -2.91 -11.04
N LYS A 77 1.13 -4.16 -11.21
CA LYS A 77 -0.29 -4.51 -11.13
C LYS A 77 -0.85 -4.30 -9.72
N THR A 78 -0.08 -4.67 -8.69
CA THR A 78 -0.44 -4.42 -7.28
C THR A 78 -0.57 -2.92 -7.01
N TYR A 79 0.40 -2.13 -7.48
CA TYR A 79 0.39 -0.67 -7.37
C TYR A 79 -0.87 -0.06 -7.99
N GLN A 80 -1.13 -0.38 -9.27
CA GLN A 80 -2.29 0.16 -9.98
C GLN A 80 -3.60 -0.23 -9.29
N PHE A 81 -3.73 -1.50 -8.90
CA PHE A 81 -4.93 -1.99 -8.21
C PHE A 81 -5.21 -1.21 -6.91
N VAL A 82 -4.18 -0.90 -6.13
CA VAL A 82 -4.35 -0.13 -4.89
C VAL A 82 -4.79 1.31 -5.18
N LEU A 83 -4.30 1.95 -6.24
CA LEU A 83 -4.76 3.29 -6.62
C LEU A 83 -6.25 3.26 -7.04
N ASP A 84 -6.59 2.31 -7.91
CA ASP A 84 -7.95 2.18 -8.47
C ASP A 84 -8.98 1.81 -7.39
N ALA A 85 -8.56 1.07 -6.36
CA ALA A 85 -9.42 0.69 -5.25
C ALA A 85 -9.72 1.85 -4.28
N PHE A 86 -8.94 2.92 -4.31
CA PHE A 86 -9.08 4.07 -3.41
C PHE A 86 -8.98 5.41 -4.18
N PRO A 87 -9.88 5.67 -5.15
CA PRO A 87 -9.79 6.83 -6.04
C PRO A 87 -9.93 8.18 -5.29
N GLU A 88 -10.49 8.16 -4.08
CA GLU A 88 -10.63 9.35 -3.24
C GLU A 88 -9.33 9.74 -2.50
N LYS A 89 -8.33 8.86 -2.46
CA LYS A 89 -7.07 9.13 -1.76
C LYS A 89 -6.19 10.10 -2.53
N LEU A 90 -5.63 11.05 -1.80
CA LEU A 90 -4.62 11.96 -2.32
C LEU A 90 -3.26 11.26 -2.46
N PRO A 91 -2.35 11.74 -3.33
CA PRO A 91 -1.00 11.19 -3.46
C PRO A 91 -0.22 11.14 -2.13
N SER A 92 -0.41 12.15 -1.26
CA SER A 92 0.17 12.18 0.09
C SER A 92 -0.27 10.99 0.95
N GLN A 93 -1.55 10.64 0.90
CA GLN A 93 -2.09 9.49 1.63
C GLN A 93 -1.56 8.15 1.09
N PHE A 94 -1.32 8.06 -0.22
CA PHE A 94 -0.65 6.90 -0.81
C PHE A 94 0.83 6.83 -0.41
N ALA A 95 1.52 7.97 -0.33
CA ALA A 95 2.91 8.00 0.11
C ALA A 95 3.06 7.53 1.57
N GLU A 96 2.16 7.95 2.46
CA GLU A 96 2.09 7.47 3.83
C GLU A 96 1.79 5.96 3.90
N LEU A 97 0.82 5.49 3.12
CA LEU A 97 0.49 4.07 3.03
C LEU A 97 1.71 3.26 2.57
N PHE A 98 2.38 3.64 1.48
CA PHE A 98 3.54 2.91 0.98
C PHE A 98 4.73 3.01 1.92
N GLN A 99 4.84 4.08 2.71
CA GLN A 99 5.82 4.15 3.78
C GLN A 99 5.53 3.16 4.91
N LEU A 100 4.26 2.98 5.30
CA LEU A 100 3.85 1.95 6.25
C LEU A 100 4.16 0.54 5.71
N VAL A 101 3.87 0.29 4.42
CA VAL A 101 4.21 -0.97 3.75
C VAL A 101 5.73 -1.21 3.77
N LYS A 102 6.52 -0.19 3.43
CA LYS A 102 8.00 -0.26 3.40
C LYS A 102 8.60 -0.54 4.78
N ARG A 103 7.96 -0.07 5.86
CA ARG A 103 8.37 -0.34 7.26
C ARG A 103 8.01 -1.74 7.74
N THR A 104 7.08 -2.43 7.06
CA THR A 104 6.70 -3.80 7.39
C THR A 104 7.78 -4.74 6.84
N PRO A 105 8.48 -5.55 7.67
CA PRO A 105 9.64 -6.34 7.23
C PRO A 105 9.36 -7.20 5.99
N ASP A 106 8.25 -7.94 5.99
CA ASP A 106 7.85 -8.84 4.89
C ASP A 106 7.48 -8.10 3.59
N LEU A 107 7.15 -6.81 3.68
CA LEU A 107 6.67 -5.99 2.57
C LEU A 107 7.65 -4.87 2.19
N LYS A 108 8.84 -4.82 2.80
CA LYS A 108 9.79 -3.73 2.64
C LYS A 108 10.11 -3.44 1.18
N ASN A 109 10.36 -4.48 0.39
CA ASN A 109 10.67 -4.36 -1.02
C ASN A 109 9.47 -3.88 -1.85
N LEU A 110 8.27 -4.42 -1.56
CA LEU A 110 7.03 -4.00 -2.21
C LEU A 110 6.75 -2.52 -1.95
N GLY A 111 6.79 -2.09 -0.69
CA GLY A 111 6.57 -0.70 -0.30
C GLY A 111 7.56 0.25 -0.96
N GLY A 112 8.86 -0.11 -0.99
CA GLY A 112 9.87 0.69 -1.68
C GLY A 112 9.60 0.84 -3.19
N LYS A 113 9.22 -0.23 -3.88
CA LYS A 113 8.89 -0.16 -5.32
C LYS A 113 7.63 0.65 -5.59
N MET A 114 6.56 0.44 -4.82
CA MET A 114 5.31 1.20 -4.96
C MET A 114 5.53 2.69 -4.69
N GLN A 115 6.35 3.03 -3.70
CA GLN A 115 6.75 4.39 -3.41
C GLN A 115 7.52 5.03 -4.57
N ASN A 116 8.45 4.30 -5.20
CA ASN A 116 9.17 4.80 -6.38
C ASN A 116 8.22 5.04 -7.57
N TYR A 117 7.23 4.17 -7.80
CA TYR A 117 6.22 4.41 -8.86
C TYR A 117 5.41 5.67 -8.60
N LEU A 118 4.97 5.88 -7.35
CA LEU A 118 4.27 7.09 -6.96
C LEU A 118 5.13 8.34 -7.18
N PHE A 119 6.39 8.31 -6.72
CA PHE A 119 7.30 9.46 -6.83
C PHE A 119 7.63 9.80 -8.28
N LYS A 120 7.79 8.79 -9.13
CA LYS A 120 7.95 9.00 -10.57
C LYS A 120 6.74 9.73 -11.17
N SER A 121 5.51 9.28 -10.87
CA SER A 121 4.27 9.95 -11.31
C SER A 121 4.24 11.41 -10.86
N LEU A 122 4.56 11.67 -9.60
CA LEU A 122 4.59 13.03 -9.04
C LEU A 122 5.60 13.92 -9.78
N VAL A 123 6.81 13.41 -10.07
CA VAL A 123 7.82 14.14 -10.86
C VAL A 123 7.32 14.43 -12.27
N ASP A 124 6.70 13.45 -12.92
CA ASP A 124 6.13 13.59 -14.27
C ASP A 124 5.04 14.67 -14.28
N GLU A 125 4.22 14.73 -13.23
CA GLU A 125 3.20 15.74 -12.92
C GLU A 125 3.78 17.09 -12.40
N LYS A 126 5.11 17.25 -12.39
CA LYS A 126 5.82 18.49 -12.01
C LYS A 126 5.73 18.86 -10.53
N PHE A 127 5.44 17.90 -9.66
CA PHE A 127 5.58 18.13 -8.22
C PHE A 127 7.05 18.41 -7.86
N THR A 128 7.25 19.33 -6.92
CA THR A 128 8.52 19.59 -6.24
C THR A 128 8.40 19.19 -4.78
N PRO A 129 9.50 19.05 -4.04
CA PRO A 129 9.44 18.79 -2.60
C PRO A 129 8.53 19.77 -1.83
N GLU A 130 8.51 21.04 -2.22
CA GLU A 130 7.66 22.05 -1.58
C GLU A 130 6.18 21.86 -1.90
N THR A 131 5.83 21.56 -3.16
CA THR A 131 4.41 21.34 -3.51
C THR A 131 3.89 20.03 -2.90
N PHE A 132 4.72 18.99 -2.85
CA PHE A 132 4.39 17.73 -2.20
C PHE A 132 4.23 17.89 -0.68
N ARG A 133 5.11 18.66 -0.03
CA ARG A 133 4.97 19.04 1.38
C ARG A 133 3.63 19.72 1.67
N GLY A 134 3.18 20.62 0.79
CA GLY A 134 1.86 21.26 0.91
C GLY A 134 0.68 20.28 0.88
N GLN A 135 0.79 19.18 0.12
CA GLN A 135 -0.26 18.14 0.04
C GLN A 135 -0.29 17.19 1.24
N LEU A 136 0.80 17.11 2.01
CA LEU A 136 0.87 16.32 3.24
C LEU A 136 0.17 17.01 4.43
N GLY A 137 -0.51 18.15 4.20
CA GLY A 137 -1.17 18.91 5.26
C GLY A 137 -0.20 19.56 6.25
N VAL A 138 1.11 19.56 5.95
CA VAL A 138 2.12 20.24 6.75
C VAL A 138 2.06 21.74 6.41
N PRO A 139 1.70 22.61 7.37
CA PRO A 139 1.65 24.05 7.11
C PRO A 139 3.01 24.55 6.64
N GLY A 140 3.06 25.36 5.58
CA GLY A 140 4.30 25.82 4.95
C GLY A 140 5.27 26.51 5.92
N VAL A 141 4.74 27.08 7.01
CA VAL A 141 5.50 27.74 8.09
C VAL A 141 6.14 26.80 9.11
N THR A 142 5.79 25.51 9.15
CA THR A 142 6.33 24.53 10.11
C THR A 142 7.69 24.03 9.63
N PRO A 143 8.82 24.41 10.26
CA PRO A 143 10.13 23.92 9.84
C PRO A 143 10.16 22.38 9.76
N VAL A 144 10.75 21.83 8.69
CA VAL A 144 10.86 20.36 8.49
C VAL A 144 11.53 19.64 9.67
N PHE A 145 12.38 20.35 10.42
CA PHE A 145 13.06 19.86 11.62
C PHE A 145 12.15 19.75 12.85
N GLU A 146 10.96 20.34 12.83
CA GLU A 146 9.94 20.20 13.90
C GLU A 146 9.05 18.96 13.71
N LEU A 147 9.04 18.36 12.51
CA LEU A 147 8.40 17.07 12.30
C LEU A 147 9.21 15.98 12.99
N ARG A 148 8.53 15.06 13.69
CA ARG A 148 9.22 13.94 14.32
C ARG A 148 9.78 13.02 13.24
N LYS A 149 11.06 12.66 13.36
CA LYS A 149 11.76 11.85 12.35
C LYS A 149 11.20 10.43 12.18
N ASP A 150 10.45 9.94 13.17
CA ASP A 150 9.73 8.67 13.15
C ASP A 150 8.36 8.75 12.44
N ASP A 151 7.86 9.95 12.15
CA ASP A 151 6.58 10.18 11.46
C ASP A 151 6.63 9.64 10.01
N SER A 152 5.55 9.00 9.57
CA SER A 152 5.39 8.53 8.19
C SER A 152 5.39 9.68 7.18
N VAL A 153 4.85 10.84 7.55
CA VAL A 153 4.80 12.06 6.74
C VAL A 153 6.21 12.61 6.51
N TYR A 154 6.99 12.76 7.59
CA TYR A 154 8.39 13.21 7.47
C TYR A 154 9.18 12.28 6.56
N LYS A 155 9.06 10.96 6.76
CA LYS A 155 9.80 10.00 5.95
C LYS A 155 9.37 9.95 4.49
N ALA A 156 8.07 10.10 4.21
CA ALA A 156 7.59 10.21 2.83
C ALA A 156 8.15 11.44 2.12
N LEU A 157 8.20 12.59 2.81
CA LEU A 157 8.79 13.82 2.26
C LEU A 157 10.31 13.71 2.07
N GLU A 158 11.02 13.14 3.05
CA GLU A 158 12.46 12.88 2.98
C GLU A 158 12.79 11.97 1.78
N ASP A 159 12.11 10.84 1.67
CA ASP A 159 12.31 9.88 0.59
C ASP A 159 11.99 10.49 -0.80
N PHE A 160 10.92 11.29 -0.90
CA PHE A 160 10.57 11.99 -2.14
C PHE A 160 11.62 13.04 -2.53
N THR A 161 12.11 13.81 -1.56
CA THR A 161 13.14 14.84 -1.80
C THR A 161 14.43 14.20 -2.33
N VAL A 162 14.86 13.09 -1.73
CA VAL A 162 16.02 12.34 -2.20
C VAL A 162 15.77 11.84 -3.63
N PHE A 163 14.63 11.19 -3.90
CA PHE A 163 14.27 10.72 -5.23
C PHE A 163 14.30 11.84 -6.28
N TYR A 164 13.65 12.97 -5.98
CA TYR A 164 13.58 14.14 -6.86
C TYR A 164 14.96 14.69 -7.22
N THR A 165 15.90 14.74 -6.26
CA THR A 165 17.26 15.24 -6.52
C THR A 165 18.09 14.33 -7.42
N VAL A 166 17.81 13.01 -7.41
CA VAL A 166 18.47 12.04 -8.29
C VAL A 166 17.93 12.15 -9.70
N GLU A 167 16.60 12.18 -9.87
CA GLU A 167 15.96 12.28 -11.18
C GLU A 167 16.31 13.58 -11.92
N ARG A 168 16.49 14.72 -11.24
CA ARG A 168 16.90 15.99 -11.90
C ARG A 168 18.35 16.02 -12.41
N LYS A 169 19.19 15.05 -12.02
CA LYS A 169 20.58 14.97 -12.48
C LYS A 169 20.75 14.11 -13.74
N LEU A 170 19.68 13.45 -14.18
CA LEU A 170 19.59 12.67 -15.41
C LEU A 170 18.96 13.53 -16.52
#